data_AF-A0A452URN8-F1
#
_entry.id   AF-A0A452URN8-F1
#
_cell.length_a   1.000
_cell.length_b   1.000
_cell.length_c   1.000
_cell.angle_alpha   90.00
_cell.angle_beta   90.00
_cell.angle_gamma   90.00
#
_symmetry.space_group_name_H-M   'P 1'
#
loop_
_entity.id
_entity.type
_entity.pdbx_description
1 polymer ?
#
loop_
_entity_poly.entity_id
_entity_poly.type
_entity_poly.pdbx_seq_one_letter_code
_entity_poly.pdbx_strand_id
1 'polypeptide(L)'
;MADMQNLVERLERAVGRLEAVSHASDMHCGYGDGAPKAGAAPYVQAFDSLLAGPVSEYLKISKEIGGDVQKHAEMVHTGLKLERALLVTASQCQQPAGNKLSDLLAPISEQIQEVITFREKNRGSKLFNHLSAVSESIQALGWVAVAPKPGPYVKEMNDAAMFYTNRVLKEYKDVDKKHVDWVKAYLSIWTELQAYIKEFHTTGLAWSKTGPVAKELSGLPSGPSAGSGPPPPPPGPPPPPVSTSSGSDESASRSALFAQINQGESITHALKHVSDDMKTHKNPALKAQSGPVRSGPKPFSAPKPGVSPSPKPTTKKEPAVLELEGKKWRVENQENVPNLVIDDTELKQVAYIYKCVNTTLQIKGKINSITVDNCKKLGLVFDDVVGIVEIINSRDVKVQVMGKVPTISINKTDGCHVYLSKNSLACEIVSAKSSEMNVLIPTEGGDFNEFPVPEQFKTLWNGQKLVTTVTEIAG
;
A
#
# COMPACT_ATOMS: atom_id res chain seq x y z
N MET A 1 19.28 -60.11 -16.23
CA MET A 1 19.83 -59.60 -14.96
C MET A 1 21.11 -58.79 -15.16
N ALA A 2 22.03 -59.17 -16.07
CA ALA A 2 23.27 -58.41 -16.33
C ALA A 2 23.06 -56.95 -16.81
N ASP A 3 22.00 -56.67 -17.59
CA ASP A 3 21.71 -55.29 -18.06
C ASP A 3 21.29 -54.33 -16.95
N MET A 4 20.63 -54.83 -15.90
CA MET A 4 20.14 -53.99 -14.81
C MET A 4 21.27 -53.61 -13.85
N GLN A 5 22.22 -54.53 -13.59
CA GLN A 5 23.46 -54.21 -12.88
C GLN A 5 24.26 -53.14 -13.63
N ASN A 6 24.38 -53.24 -14.95
CA ASN A 6 25.10 -52.25 -15.75
C ASN A 6 24.44 -50.87 -15.71
N LEU A 7 23.10 -50.82 -15.68
CA LEU A 7 22.35 -49.57 -15.55
C LEU A 7 22.58 -48.90 -14.19
N VAL A 8 22.60 -49.69 -13.11
CA VAL A 8 22.84 -49.22 -11.74
C VAL A 8 24.26 -48.68 -11.59
N GLU A 9 25.28 -49.39 -12.08
CA GLU A 9 26.68 -48.90 -12.06
C GLU A 9 26.85 -47.59 -12.85
N ARG A 10 26.13 -47.44 -13.97
CA ARG A 10 26.15 -46.21 -14.76
C ARG A 10 25.46 -45.05 -14.05
N LEU A 11 24.38 -45.32 -13.31
CA LEU A 11 23.70 -44.33 -12.48
C LEU A 11 24.57 -43.91 -11.29
N GLU A 12 25.20 -44.86 -10.59
CA GLU A 12 26.12 -44.57 -9.49
C GLU A 12 27.33 -43.76 -9.96
N ARG A 13 27.88 -44.05 -11.14
CA ARG A 13 28.92 -43.21 -11.76
C ARG A 13 28.43 -41.82 -12.15
N ALA A 14 27.18 -41.68 -12.59
CA ALA A 14 26.60 -40.39 -12.94
C ALA A 14 26.36 -39.54 -11.68
N VAL A 15 25.87 -40.14 -10.59
CA VAL A 15 25.67 -39.51 -9.29
C VAL A 15 27.01 -39.09 -8.69
N GLY A 16 28.02 -39.98 -8.67
CA GLY A 16 29.35 -39.64 -8.16
C GLY A 16 30.06 -38.54 -8.98
N ARG A 17 29.78 -38.42 -10.29
CA ARG A 17 30.27 -37.30 -11.11
C ARG A 17 29.52 -36.00 -10.82
N LEU A 18 28.22 -36.06 -10.53
CA LEU A 18 27.43 -34.89 -10.15
C LEU A 18 27.86 -34.35 -8.78
N GLU A 19 28.12 -35.25 -7.82
CA GLU A 19 28.63 -34.91 -6.50
C GLU A 19 30.06 -34.34 -6.57
N ALA A 20 30.90 -34.87 -7.46
CA ALA A 20 32.23 -34.31 -7.70
C ALA A 20 32.18 -32.91 -8.34
N VAL A 21 31.21 -32.63 -9.22
CA VAL A 21 31.00 -31.29 -9.80
C VAL A 21 30.46 -30.31 -8.74
N SER A 22 29.59 -30.78 -7.85
CA SER A 22 29.10 -30.01 -6.69
C SER A 22 30.22 -29.64 -5.72
N HIS A 23 31.23 -30.50 -5.54
CA HIS A 23 32.38 -30.22 -4.69
C HIS A 23 33.50 -29.44 -5.40
N ALA A 24 33.61 -29.54 -6.73
CA ALA A 24 34.61 -28.80 -7.51
C ALA A 24 34.22 -27.33 -7.72
N SER A 25 32.92 -26.98 -7.69
CA SER A 25 32.46 -25.58 -7.70
C SER A 25 32.83 -24.79 -6.43
N ASP A 26 33.25 -25.48 -5.36
CA ASP A 26 33.64 -24.88 -4.08
C ASP A 26 35.15 -24.51 -3.99
N MET A 27 35.95 -24.71 -5.05
CA MET A 27 37.41 -24.63 -4.98
C MET A 27 38.09 -23.72 -6.03
N HIS A 28 37.50 -22.58 -6.40
CA HIS A 28 38.30 -21.49 -7.00
C HIS A 28 37.69 -20.08 -6.89
N CYS A 29 37.94 -19.40 -5.76
CA CYS A 29 38.48 -18.02 -5.69
C CYS A 29 38.50 -17.56 -4.24
N GLY A 30 39.66 -17.67 -3.59
CA GLY A 30 39.90 -17.05 -2.29
C GLY A 30 40.42 -15.62 -2.46
N TYR A 31 39.84 -14.67 -1.72
CA TYR A 31 40.52 -13.99 -0.62
C TYR A 31 39.53 -13.07 0.14
N GLY A 32 39.45 -13.21 1.47
CA GLY A 32 38.87 -12.20 2.36
C GLY A 32 37.79 -12.67 3.34
N ASP A 33 38.21 -13.39 4.37
CA ASP A 33 37.63 -13.55 5.73
C ASP A 33 36.09 -13.65 5.92
N GLY A 34 35.65 -14.86 6.24
CA GLY A 34 34.30 -15.16 6.74
C GLY A 34 33.97 -16.65 6.63
N ALA A 35 34.22 -17.42 7.69
CA ALA A 35 33.86 -18.85 7.76
C ALA A 35 32.37 -19.10 7.40
N PRO A 36 32.03 -20.24 6.76
CA PRO A 36 30.64 -20.58 6.47
C PRO A 36 29.88 -20.79 7.79
N LYS A 37 28.86 -19.96 8.06
CA LYS A 37 28.00 -20.13 9.23
C LYS A 37 27.20 -21.43 9.10
N ALA A 38 27.50 -22.39 9.97
CA ALA A 38 26.66 -23.55 10.20
C ALA A 38 25.20 -23.15 10.51
N GLY A 39 24.22 -23.76 9.82
CA GLY A 39 22.82 -23.83 10.30
C GLY A 39 21.77 -22.86 9.72
N ALA A 40 21.98 -22.22 8.56
CA ALA A 40 20.93 -21.42 7.92
C ALA A 40 19.87 -22.30 7.21
N ALA A 41 18.58 -21.98 7.35
CA ALA A 41 17.50 -22.74 6.69
C ALA A 41 17.63 -22.73 5.16
N PRO A 42 17.14 -23.77 4.45
CA PRO A 42 17.30 -23.88 2.99
C PRO A 42 16.83 -22.65 2.20
N TYR A 43 15.72 -22.03 2.62
CA TYR A 43 15.21 -20.82 1.96
C TYR A 43 16.10 -19.59 2.22
N VAL A 44 16.81 -19.51 3.35
CA VAL A 44 17.78 -18.43 3.59
C VAL A 44 18.97 -18.58 2.63
N GLN A 45 19.45 -19.80 2.40
CA GLN A 45 20.54 -20.08 1.45
C GLN A 45 20.13 -19.83 0.00
N ALA A 46 18.89 -20.16 -0.36
CA ALA A 46 18.32 -19.83 -1.66
C ALA A 46 18.25 -18.30 -1.87
N PHE A 47 17.84 -17.55 -0.83
CA PHE A 47 17.87 -16.08 -0.88
C PHE A 47 19.29 -15.52 -0.97
N ASP A 48 20.28 -16.14 -0.31
CA ASP A 48 21.70 -15.78 -0.45
C ASP A 48 22.20 -15.92 -1.88
N SER A 49 21.72 -16.93 -2.59
CA SER A 49 22.03 -17.13 -4.02
C SER A 49 21.43 -16.02 -4.89
N LEU A 50 20.24 -15.51 -4.55
CA LEU A 50 19.62 -14.36 -5.20
C LEU A 50 20.45 -13.07 -4.96
N LEU A 51 20.95 -12.88 -3.73
CA LEU A 51 21.83 -11.75 -3.39
C LEU A 51 23.18 -11.82 -4.14
N ALA A 52 23.77 -13.02 -4.23
CA ALA A 52 25.06 -13.22 -4.88
C ALA A 52 24.98 -13.21 -6.42
N GLY A 53 23.82 -13.52 -7.01
CA GLY A 53 23.60 -13.53 -8.45
C GLY A 53 22.96 -12.22 -8.96
N PRO A 54 21.64 -12.19 -9.23
CA PRO A 54 20.93 -11.05 -9.81
C PRO A 54 21.23 -9.69 -9.16
N VAL A 55 21.27 -9.65 -7.83
CA VAL A 55 21.46 -8.40 -7.07
C VAL A 55 22.89 -7.90 -7.21
N SER A 56 23.88 -8.80 -7.19
CA SER A 56 25.28 -8.47 -7.39
C SER A 56 25.53 -7.87 -8.79
N GLU A 57 24.94 -8.46 -9.83
CA GLU A 57 25.05 -7.93 -11.19
C GLU A 57 24.35 -6.57 -11.33
N TYR A 58 23.16 -6.42 -10.75
CA TYR A 58 22.46 -5.12 -10.69
C TYR A 58 23.31 -4.03 -10.00
N LEU A 59 23.95 -4.34 -8.87
CA LEU A 59 24.80 -3.41 -8.14
C LEU A 59 26.04 -3.02 -8.94
N LYS A 60 26.69 -3.98 -9.58
CA LYS A 60 27.84 -3.76 -10.43
C LYS A 60 27.49 -2.81 -11.58
N ILE A 61 26.43 -3.08 -12.33
CA ILE A 61 26.02 -2.23 -13.46
C ILE A 61 25.54 -0.86 -12.96
N SER A 62 24.84 -0.80 -11.82
CA SER A 62 24.42 0.49 -11.22
C SER A 62 25.61 1.36 -10.86
N LYS A 63 26.72 0.76 -10.40
CA LYS A 63 27.99 1.45 -10.16
C LYS A 63 28.66 1.92 -11.45
N GLU A 64 28.60 1.13 -12.52
CA GLU A 64 29.10 1.54 -13.84
C GLU A 64 28.30 2.71 -14.46
N ILE A 65 26.99 2.79 -14.20
CA ILE A 65 26.16 3.94 -14.57
C ILE A 65 26.49 5.16 -13.70
N GLY A 66 26.66 4.94 -12.39
CA GLY A 66 27.01 5.98 -11.43
C GLY A 66 25.87 6.94 -11.09
N GLY A 67 26.20 8.06 -10.45
CA GLY A 67 25.26 9.14 -10.14
C GLY A 67 24.11 8.68 -9.22
N ASP A 68 22.90 9.10 -9.57
CA ASP A 68 21.70 8.79 -8.76
C ASP A 68 21.34 7.30 -8.81
N VAL A 69 21.64 6.60 -9.92
CA VAL A 69 21.35 5.16 -10.07
C VAL A 69 22.18 4.33 -9.11
N GLN A 70 23.47 4.64 -8.97
CA GLN A 70 24.34 3.96 -7.99
C GLN A 70 23.83 4.15 -6.57
N LYS A 71 23.54 5.39 -6.16
CA LYS A 71 23.04 5.70 -4.81
C LYS A 71 21.73 4.96 -4.54
N HIS A 72 20.83 4.95 -5.51
CA HIS A 72 19.54 4.27 -5.37
C HIS A 72 19.71 2.76 -5.23
N ALA A 73 20.65 2.17 -5.97
CA ALA A 73 20.98 0.74 -5.88
C ALA A 73 21.54 0.33 -4.52
N GLU A 74 22.36 1.18 -3.89
CA GLU A 74 22.86 0.96 -2.53
C GLU A 74 21.72 0.90 -1.50
N MET A 75 20.70 1.76 -1.64
CA MET A 75 19.51 1.76 -0.78
C MET A 75 18.67 0.49 -0.98
N VAL A 76 18.48 0.05 -2.23
CA VAL A 76 17.79 -1.22 -2.54
C VAL A 76 18.52 -2.41 -1.91
N HIS A 77 19.85 -2.43 -1.98
CA HIS A 77 20.66 -3.48 -1.37
C HIS A 77 20.55 -3.51 0.17
N THR A 78 20.46 -2.36 0.82
CA THR A 78 20.14 -2.29 2.25
C THR A 78 18.78 -2.92 2.55
N GLY A 79 17.76 -2.63 1.72
CA GLY A 79 16.43 -3.25 1.84
C GLY A 79 16.47 -4.77 1.73
N LEU A 80 17.18 -5.29 0.73
CA LEU A 80 17.35 -6.74 0.53
C LEU A 80 18.13 -7.41 1.67
N LYS A 81 19.09 -6.72 2.30
CA LYS A 81 19.79 -7.21 3.50
C LYS A 81 18.86 -7.27 4.72
N LEU A 82 17.98 -6.28 4.89
CA LEU A 82 16.96 -6.29 5.95
C LEU A 82 15.96 -7.44 5.72
N GLU A 83 15.54 -7.66 4.48
CA GLU A 83 14.69 -8.80 4.11
C GLU A 83 15.37 -10.14 4.44
N ARG A 84 16.65 -10.30 4.11
CA ARG A 84 17.44 -11.48 4.52
C ARG A 84 17.47 -11.66 6.05
N ALA A 85 17.68 -10.58 6.81
CA ALA A 85 17.70 -10.64 8.28
C ALA A 85 16.34 -11.10 8.84
N LEU A 86 15.25 -10.66 8.20
CA LEU A 86 13.89 -11.12 8.50
C LEU A 86 13.70 -12.61 8.18
N LEU A 87 14.17 -13.07 7.01
CA LEU A 87 14.10 -14.49 6.65
C LEU A 87 14.86 -15.37 7.64
N VAL A 88 16.05 -14.94 8.09
CA VAL A 88 16.78 -15.65 9.16
C VAL A 88 15.96 -15.71 10.44
N THR A 89 15.35 -14.59 10.86
CA THR A 89 14.48 -14.54 12.04
C THR A 89 13.29 -15.48 11.89
N ALA A 90 12.61 -15.45 10.75
CA ALA A 90 11.46 -16.31 10.47
C ALA A 90 11.83 -17.80 10.50
N SER A 91 13.08 -18.14 10.16
CA SER A 91 13.55 -19.53 10.15
C SER A 91 13.75 -20.13 11.53
N GLN A 92 13.90 -19.29 12.55
CA GLN A 92 14.20 -19.69 13.92
C GLN A 92 13.05 -19.39 14.89
N CYS A 93 12.14 -18.49 14.51
CA CYS A 93 11.10 -17.97 15.38
C CYS A 93 9.69 -18.33 14.89
N GLN A 94 8.76 -18.42 15.83
CA GLN A 94 7.33 -18.49 15.55
C GLN A 94 6.79 -17.11 15.18
N GLN A 95 5.74 -17.10 14.35
CA GLN A 95 5.08 -15.87 13.91
C GLN A 95 4.55 -15.08 15.12
N PRO A 96 4.89 -13.78 15.25
CA PRO A 96 4.38 -12.94 16.31
C PRO A 96 2.92 -12.54 16.05
N ALA A 97 2.18 -12.20 17.11
CA ALA A 97 0.82 -11.63 17.00
C ALA A 97 0.86 -10.28 16.25
N GLY A 98 -0.24 -9.91 15.58
CA GLY A 98 -0.29 -8.81 14.58
C GLY A 98 0.39 -7.50 14.98
N ASN A 99 0.21 -7.02 16.22
CA ASN A 99 0.81 -5.77 16.69
C ASN A 99 2.34 -5.83 16.85
N LYS A 100 2.92 -7.03 16.99
CA LYS A 100 4.37 -7.24 17.10
C LYS A 100 5.01 -7.57 15.75
N LEU A 101 4.20 -7.99 14.78
CA LEU A 101 4.65 -8.19 13.41
C LEU A 101 4.94 -6.85 12.73
N SER A 102 4.16 -5.80 13.00
CA SER A 102 4.44 -4.45 12.50
C SER A 102 5.79 -3.92 12.95
N ASP A 103 6.14 -4.10 14.24
CA ASP A 103 7.41 -3.62 14.80
C ASP A 103 8.60 -4.33 14.13
N LEU A 104 8.44 -5.62 13.85
CA LEU A 104 9.45 -6.45 13.21
C LEU A 104 9.61 -6.13 11.70
N LEU A 105 8.57 -5.61 11.06
CA LEU A 105 8.60 -5.17 9.65
C LEU A 105 9.00 -3.69 9.48
N ALA A 106 9.00 -2.89 10.55
CA ALA A 106 9.28 -1.46 10.50
C ALA A 106 10.60 -1.12 9.79
N PRO A 107 11.74 -1.82 10.03
CA PRO A 107 12.99 -1.50 9.34
C PRO A 107 12.90 -1.63 7.81
N ILE A 108 12.19 -2.66 7.32
CA ILE A 108 11.98 -2.86 5.88
C ILE A 108 11.06 -1.75 5.33
N SER A 109 9.99 -1.43 6.06
CA SER A 109 9.05 -0.37 5.67
C SER A 109 9.73 1.00 5.57
N GLU A 110 10.60 1.34 6.54
CA GLU A 110 11.37 2.58 6.53
C GLU A 110 12.33 2.62 5.35
N GLN A 111 13.03 1.52 5.08
CA GLN A 111 13.95 1.44 3.94
C GLN A 111 13.22 1.56 2.59
N ILE A 112 12.04 0.94 2.44
CA ILE A 112 11.17 1.11 1.27
C ILE A 112 10.81 2.59 1.09
N GLN A 113 10.38 3.25 2.16
CA GLN A 113 10.01 4.68 2.11
C GLN A 113 11.21 5.56 1.76
N GLU A 114 12.40 5.24 2.25
CA GLU A 114 13.64 5.94 1.92
C GLU A 114 13.94 5.87 0.42
N VAL A 115 13.82 4.68 -0.18
CA VAL A 115 14.00 4.44 -1.62
C VAL A 115 12.98 5.25 -2.43
N ILE A 116 11.71 5.27 -2.02
CA ILE A 116 10.67 6.06 -2.70
C ILE A 116 10.97 7.56 -2.61
N THR A 117 11.27 8.04 -1.40
CA THR A 117 11.55 9.45 -1.12
C THR A 117 12.79 9.95 -1.88
N PHE A 118 13.80 9.09 -2.08
CA PHE A 118 14.98 9.42 -2.88
C PHE A 118 14.59 9.80 -4.31
N ARG A 119 13.71 9.03 -4.96
CA ARG A 119 13.21 9.35 -6.30
C ARG A 119 12.40 10.65 -6.30
N GLU A 120 11.55 10.86 -5.30
CA GLU A 120 10.73 12.08 -5.17
C GLU A 120 11.55 13.36 -5.02
N LYS A 121 12.66 13.29 -4.29
CA LYS A 121 13.60 14.41 -4.11
C LYS A 121 14.45 14.68 -5.35
N ASN A 122 14.64 13.67 -6.22
CA ASN A 122 15.49 13.75 -7.40
C ASN A 122 14.68 13.77 -8.72
N ARG A 123 13.55 14.50 -8.75
CA ARG A 123 12.70 14.65 -9.95
C ARG A 123 13.40 15.26 -11.16
N GLY A 124 14.45 16.06 -10.94
CA GLY A 124 15.28 16.64 -12.00
C GLY A 124 16.38 15.72 -12.54
N SER A 125 16.48 14.48 -12.06
CA SER A 125 17.53 13.55 -12.48
C SER A 125 17.42 13.24 -13.98
N LYS A 126 18.57 13.22 -14.68
CA LYS A 126 18.62 12.76 -16.08
C LYS A 126 18.27 11.27 -16.22
N LEU A 127 18.41 10.51 -15.13
CA LEU A 127 18.13 9.08 -15.08
C LEU A 127 16.80 8.79 -14.37
N PHE A 128 15.84 9.73 -14.41
CA PHE A 128 14.58 9.64 -13.67
C PHE A 128 13.74 8.39 -13.97
N ASN A 129 13.80 7.86 -15.19
CA ASN A 129 13.13 6.59 -15.53
C ASN A 129 13.74 5.39 -14.78
N HIS A 130 15.05 5.41 -14.49
CA HIS A 130 15.70 4.38 -13.67
C HIS A 130 15.23 4.49 -12.23
N LEU A 131 15.22 5.70 -11.68
CA LEU A 131 14.74 5.96 -10.31
C LEU A 131 13.26 5.58 -10.16
N SER A 132 12.45 5.86 -11.18
CA SER A 132 11.01 5.51 -11.17
C SER A 132 10.78 4.01 -11.28
N ALA A 133 11.56 3.30 -12.11
CA ALA A 133 11.49 1.83 -12.12
C ALA A 133 11.74 1.24 -10.73
N VAL A 134 12.68 1.83 -9.98
CA VAL A 134 12.99 1.40 -8.62
C VAL A 134 11.92 1.78 -7.61
N SER A 135 11.52 3.06 -7.55
CA SER A 135 10.56 3.53 -6.55
C SER A 135 9.17 2.89 -6.68
N GLU A 136 8.72 2.64 -7.91
CA GLU A 136 7.39 2.08 -8.17
C GLU A 136 7.32 0.56 -8.00
N SER A 137 8.46 -0.11 -7.77
CA SER A 137 8.51 -1.57 -7.59
C SER A 137 9.16 -2.04 -6.30
N ILE A 138 9.90 -1.18 -5.58
CA ILE A 138 10.58 -1.55 -4.33
C ILE A 138 9.62 -2.04 -3.23
N GLN A 139 8.33 -1.68 -3.31
CA GLN A 139 7.30 -2.23 -2.43
C GLN A 139 7.20 -3.77 -2.51
N ALA A 140 7.74 -4.40 -3.56
CA ALA A 140 7.91 -5.85 -3.64
C ALA A 140 8.54 -6.47 -2.39
N LEU A 141 9.47 -5.78 -1.72
CA LEU A 141 10.08 -6.24 -0.46
C LEU A 141 9.05 -6.40 0.69
N GLY A 142 7.87 -5.79 0.55
CA GLY A 142 6.74 -5.96 1.47
C GLY A 142 6.03 -7.31 1.36
N TRP A 143 6.43 -8.20 0.44
CA TRP A 143 5.78 -9.50 0.22
C TRP A 143 5.75 -10.37 1.49
N VAL A 144 6.71 -10.18 2.39
CA VAL A 144 6.81 -10.85 3.70
C VAL A 144 5.60 -10.60 4.61
N ALA A 145 4.83 -9.53 4.35
CA ALA A 145 3.59 -9.18 5.03
C ALA A 145 2.32 -9.64 4.28
N VAL A 146 2.47 -10.24 3.10
CA VAL A 146 1.36 -10.59 2.20
C VAL A 146 1.00 -12.06 2.33
N ALA A 147 -0.26 -12.32 2.66
CA ALA A 147 -0.87 -13.65 2.61
C ALA A 147 -2.30 -13.52 2.05
N PRO A 148 -2.80 -14.51 1.28
CA PRO A 148 -2.16 -15.78 0.94
C PRO A 148 -1.43 -15.76 -0.42
N LYS A 149 -1.25 -14.60 -1.07
CA LYS A 149 -0.75 -14.51 -2.45
C LYS A 149 0.48 -13.60 -2.61
N PRO A 150 1.62 -13.88 -1.96
CA PRO A 150 2.83 -13.07 -2.09
C PRO A 150 3.46 -13.09 -3.48
N GLY A 151 3.40 -14.23 -4.20
CA GLY A 151 3.95 -14.33 -5.56
C GLY A 151 3.28 -13.38 -6.57
N PRO A 152 1.93 -13.42 -6.70
CA PRO A 152 1.20 -12.46 -7.53
C PRO A 152 1.46 -11.00 -7.15
N TYR A 153 1.62 -10.69 -5.86
CA TYR A 153 1.96 -9.34 -5.41
C TYR A 153 3.31 -8.86 -5.96
N VAL A 154 4.37 -9.67 -5.85
CA VAL A 154 5.69 -9.31 -6.43
C VAL A 154 5.61 -9.19 -7.96
N LYS A 155 4.79 -10.01 -8.62
CA LYS A 155 4.57 -9.88 -10.06
C LYS A 155 3.99 -8.51 -10.44
N GLU A 156 2.98 -8.03 -9.73
CA GLU A 156 2.38 -6.71 -9.97
C GLU A 156 3.42 -5.58 -9.79
N MET A 157 4.28 -5.68 -8.78
CA MET A 157 5.38 -4.73 -8.57
C MET A 157 6.40 -4.79 -9.72
N ASN A 158 6.71 -5.98 -10.23
CA ASN A 158 7.59 -6.14 -11.39
C ASN A 158 6.94 -5.57 -12.67
N ASP A 159 5.63 -5.72 -12.85
CA ASP A 159 4.88 -5.14 -13.96
C ASP A 159 4.97 -3.59 -13.92
N ALA A 160 4.93 -2.99 -12.73
CA ALA A 160 5.17 -1.56 -12.52
C ALA A 160 6.62 -1.16 -12.88
N ALA A 161 7.62 -1.95 -12.49
CA ALA A 161 9.02 -1.74 -12.91
C ALA A 161 9.14 -1.73 -14.44
N MET A 162 8.51 -2.71 -15.11
CA MET A 162 8.55 -2.87 -16.57
C MET A 162 8.04 -1.64 -17.32
N PHE A 163 7.03 -0.95 -16.79
CA PHE A 163 6.52 0.28 -17.40
C PHE A 163 7.62 1.35 -17.58
N TYR A 164 8.47 1.53 -16.57
CA TYR A 164 9.56 2.52 -16.62
C TYR A 164 10.81 1.98 -17.28
N THR A 165 11.16 0.71 -17.06
CA THR A 165 12.33 0.12 -17.73
C THR A 165 12.14 0.01 -19.24
N ASN A 166 10.91 -0.16 -19.75
CA ASN A 166 10.62 -0.07 -21.19
C ASN A 166 10.96 1.32 -21.77
N ARG A 167 10.82 2.38 -20.97
CA ARG A 167 11.25 3.73 -21.38
C ARG A 167 12.77 3.85 -21.39
N VAL A 168 13.45 3.28 -20.40
CA VAL A 168 14.92 3.17 -20.39
C VAL A 168 15.41 2.41 -21.63
N LEU A 169 14.80 1.26 -21.96
CA LEU A 169 15.15 0.51 -23.16
C LEU A 169 14.91 1.33 -24.42
N LYS A 170 13.79 2.06 -24.52
CA LYS A 170 13.52 2.92 -25.67
C LYS A 170 14.59 4.01 -25.87
N GLU A 171 15.09 4.58 -24.78
CA GLU A 171 16.05 5.67 -24.79
C GLU A 171 17.49 5.18 -25.01
N TYR A 172 17.86 4.03 -24.45
CA TYR A 172 19.26 3.59 -24.41
C TYR A 172 19.61 2.36 -25.25
N LYS A 173 18.63 1.64 -25.84
CA LYS A 173 18.89 0.39 -26.58
C LYS A 173 19.94 0.50 -27.70
N ASP A 174 19.98 1.65 -28.37
CA ASP A 174 20.88 1.93 -29.49
C ASP A 174 21.96 2.95 -29.09
N VAL A 175 22.06 3.30 -27.80
CA VAL A 175 22.94 4.37 -27.28
C VAL A 175 24.00 3.80 -26.36
N ASP A 176 23.59 3.11 -25.29
CA ASP A 176 24.51 2.58 -24.30
C ASP A 176 23.98 1.27 -23.71
N LYS A 177 24.71 0.20 -24.02
CA LYS A 177 24.37 -1.18 -23.66
C LYS A 177 24.27 -1.41 -22.16
N LYS A 178 25.01 -0.66 -21.33
CA LYS A 178 24.98 -0.86 -19.87
C LYS A 178 23.60 -0.57 -19.28
N HIS A 179 22.83 0.34 -19.86
CA HIS A 179 21.45 0.63 -19.42
C HIS A 179 20.49 -0.50 -19.79
N VAL A 180 20.71 -1.14 -20.93
CA VAL A 180 19.95 -2.34 -21.33
C VAL A 180 20.24 -3.50 -20.38
N ASP A 181 21.51 -3.70 -20.05
CA ASP A 181 21.92 -4.77 -19.14
C ASP A 181 21.48 -4.46 -17.69
N TRP A 182 21.46 -3.19 -17.28
CA TRP A 182 20.88 -2.75 -16.01
C TRP A 182 19.40 -3.11 -15.90
N VAL A 183 18.61 -2.85 -16.95
CA VAL A 183 17.18 -3.20 -16.99
C VAL A 183 17.00 -4.71 -16.80
N LYS A 184 17.77 -5.53 -17.52
CA LYS A 184 17.71 -6.99 -17.40
C LYS A 184 18.07 -7.46 -15.99
N ALA A 185 19.16 -6.95 -15.44
CA ALA A 185 19.62 -7.30 -14.09
C ALA A 185 18.56 -6.91 -13.05
N TYR A 186 18.00 -5.71 -13.13
CA TYR A 186 16.99 -5.24 -12.19
C TYR A 186 15.70 -6.08 -12.22
N LEU A 187 15.15 -6.35 -13.41
CA LEU A 187 13.94 -7.17 -13.55
C LEU A 187 14.18 -8.64 -13.16
N SER A 188 15.41 -9.14 -13.29
CA SER A 188 15.77 -10.50 -12.87
C SER A 188 15.65 -10.68 -11.35
N ILE A 189 15.93 -9.64 -10.55
CA ILE A 189 15.75 -9.69 -9.08
C ILE A 189 14.32 -10.08 -8.74
N TRP A 190 13.33 -9.41 -9.34
CA TRP A 190 11.92 -9.65 -9.06
C TRP A 190 11.39 -10.96 -9.65
N THR A 191 11.98 -11.41 -10.76
CA THR A 191 11.64 -12.69 -11.38
C THR A 191 12.14 -13.86 -10.52
N GLU A 192 13.39 -13.79 -10.06
CA GLU A 192 13.98 -14.77 -9.15
C GLU A 192 13.31 -14.74 -7.77
N LEU A 193 12.91 -13.56 -7.28
CA LEU A 193 12.14 -13.44 -6.04
C LEU A 193 10.76 -14.13 -6.15
N GLN A 194 10.08 -14.04 -7.30
CA GLN A 194 8.85 -14.79 -7.53
C GLN A 194 9.08 -16.31 -7.54
N ALA A 195 10.16 -16.77 -8.18
CA ALA A 195 10.53 -18.19 -8.18
C ALA A 195 10.81 -18.68 -6.75
N TYR A 196 11.60 -17.92 -5.99
CA TYR A 196 11.90 -18.14 -4.58
C TYR A 196 10.63 -18.24 -3.72
N ILE A 197 9.72 -17.27 -3.84
CA ILE A 197 8.45 -17.27 -3.11
C ILE A 197 7.60 -18.48 -3.49
N LYS A 198 7.54 -18.83 -4.77
CA LYS A 198 6.76 -19.98 -5.23
C LYS A 198 7.27 -21.29 -4.63
N GLU A 199 8.58 -21.44 -4.49
CA GLU A 199 9.23 -22.65 -3.97
C GLU A 199 9.10 -22.77 -2.45
N PHE A 200 9.34 -21.68 -1.69
CA PHE A 200 9.47 -21.75 -0.23
C PHE A 200 8.33 -21.09 0.56
N HIS A 201 7.58 -20.17 -0.06
CA HIS A 201 6.66 -19.27 0.63
C HIS A 201 5.33 -19.06 -0.14
N THR A 202 4.83 -20.11 -0.79
CA THR A 202 3.72 -20.03 -1.76
C THR A 202 2.49 -19.30 -1.23
N THR A 203 2.17 -19.46 0.05
CA THR A 203 0.99 -18.90 0.71
C THR A 203 1.30 -17.80 1.73
N GLY A 204 2.53 -17.28 1.74
CA GLY A 204 3.02 -16.32 2.74
C GLY A 204 4.37 -16.74 3.32
N LEU A 205 5.02 -15.83 4.04
CA LEU A 205 6.29 -16.09 4.73
C LEU A 205 6.17 -17.30 5.66
N ALA A 206 7.07 -18.26 5.48
CA ALA A 206 7.09 -19.50 6.26
C ALA A 206 7.88 -19.30 7.56
N TRP A 207 7.14 -19.15 8.66
CA TRP A 207 7.69 -19.08 10.01
C TRP A 207 7.99 -20.47 10.57
N SER A 208 8.97 -20.56 11.46
CA SER A 208 9.27 -21.79 12.17
C SER A 208 8.08 -22.23 13.02
N LYS A 209 7.83 -23.55 13.06
CA LYS A 209 6.80 -24.16 13.92
C LYS A 209 7.25 -24.33 15.37
N THR A 210 8.55 -24.16 15.62
CA THR A 210 9.22 -24.36 16.91
C THR A 210 10.17 -23.19 17.20
N GLY A 211 10.56 -23.00 18.45
CA GLY A 211 11.44 -21.88 18.84
C GLY A 211 10.68 -20.69 19.42
N PRO A 212 11.39 -19.61 19.80
CA PRO A 212 10.80 -18.46 20.47
C PRO A 212 9.87 -17.68 19.54
N VAL A 213 8.92 -16.93 20.10
CA VAL A 213 8.14 -15.95 19.32
C VAL A 213 9.08 -14.82 18.90
N ALA A 214 9.03 -14.46 17.62
CA ALA A 214 9.92 -13.45 17.07
C ALA A 214 9.82 -12.12 17.84
N LYS A 215 10.99 -11.55 18.16
CA LYS A 215 11.18 -10.21 18.70
C LYS A 215 12.06 -9.44 17.72
N GLU A 216 12.21 -8.14 17.93
CA GLU A 216 12.88 -7.19 17.02
C GLU A 216 14.15 -7.73 16.33
N LEU A 217 14.33 -7.30 15.08
CA LEU A 217 15.51 -7.58 14.26
C LEU A 217 16.78 -7.03 14.94
N SER A 218 17.50 -7.89 15.65
CA SER A 218 18.76 -7.54 16.30
C SER A 218 19.93 -8.21 15.56
N GLY A 219 20.69 -7.41 14.80
CA GLY A 219 21.94 -7.86 14.19
C GLY A 219 22.29 -7.23 12.85
N LEU A 220 22.81 -6.00 12.87
CA LEU A 220 23.86 -5.57 11.95
C LEU A 220 24.97 -4.87 12.76
N PRO A 221 26.26 -5.11 12.47
CA PRO A 221 27.36 -4.43 13.14
C PRO A 221 27.45 -2.98 12.65
N SER A 222 27.15 -2.04 13.55
CA SER A 222 27.63 -0.66 13.43
C SER A 222 29.15 -0.64 13.62
N GLY A 223 29.86 0.12 12.79
CA GLY A 223 31.32 0.26 12.79
C GLY A 223 31.91 0.77 14.13
N PRO A 224 33.26 0.81 14.23
CA PRO A 224 34.01 0.54 15.46
C PRO A 224 33.76 1.57 16.57
N SER A 225 33.27 1.08 17.72
CA SER A 225 33.30 1.80 18.99
C SER A 225 34.65 1.53 19.67
N ALA A 226 35.46 2.56 19.79
CA ALA A 226 36.72 2.52 20.52
C ALA A 226 36.46 2.61 22.03
N GLY A 227 37.01 1.65 22.77
CA GLY A 227 37.68 1.84 24.06
C GLY A 227 36.93 2.56 25.19
N SER A 228 36.56 1.77 26.20
CA SER A 228 36.21 2.19 27.56
C SER A 228 37.13 3.26 28.15
N GLY A 229 36.54 4.38 28.59
CA GLY A 229 37.13 5.37 29.51
C GLY A 229 36.04 5.93 30.46
N PRO A 230 36.39 6.39 31.67
CA PRO A 230 35.42 6.74 32.72
C PRO A 230 34.62 8.02 32.39
N PRO A 231 33.41 8.19 32.96
CA PRO A 231 32.51 9.28 32.60
C PRO A 231 33.04 10.67 33.02
N PRO A 232 32.94 11.71 32.18
CA PRO A 232 33.30 13.07 32.53
C PRO A 232 32.22 13.77 33.41
N PRO A 233 32.62 14.75 34.23
CA PRO A 233 31.71 15.46 35.15
C PRO A 233 30.71 16.39 34.43
N PRO A 234 29.57 16.68 35.05
CA PRO A 234 28.48 17.46 34.42
C PRO A 234 28.88 18.93 34.16
N PRO A 235 28.47 19.53 33.01
CA PRO A 235 28.71 20.94 32.71
C PRO A 235 27.88 21.89 33.58
N GLY A 236 28.48 23.00 34.02
CA GLY A 236 27.81 24.06 34.77
C GLY A 236 26.85 24.91 33.90
N PRO A 237 25.99 25.73 34.55
CA PRO A 237 24.92 26.46 33.88
C PRO A 237 25.43 27.65 33.02
N PRO A 238 24.81 27.93 31.84
CA PRO A 238 25.21 29.05 30.98
C PRO A 238 24.74 30.43 31.50
N PRO A 239 25.47 31.51 31.18
CA PRO A 239 25.10 32.90 31.50
C PRO A 239 23.97 33.46 30.60
N PRO A 240 23.28 34.54 31.03
CA PRO A 240 22.08 35.04 30.37
C PRO A 240 22.39 35.85 29.09
N PRO A 241 21.60 35.69 28.00
CA PRO A 241 21.76 36.52 26.81
C PRO A 241 20.92 37.81 26.85
N VAL A 242 21.57 38.87 26.38
CA VAL A 242 21.03 40.20 26.05
C VAL A 242 20.24 40.19 24.73
N SER A 243 19.27 41.09 24.64
CA SER A 243 18.36 41.26 23.51
C SER A 243 19.02 41.86 22.26
N THR A 244 18.67 41.37 21.06
CA THR A 244 18.01 42.16 19.99
C THR A 244 17.77 41.35 18.69
N SER A 245 16.51 41.42 18.23
CA SER A 245 15.94 41.38 16.87
C SER A 245 16.36 40.35 15.81
N SER A 246 15.36 39.52 15.45
CA SER A 246 14.77 39.31 14.10
C SER A 246 14.73 37.85 13.61
N GLY A 247 13.52 37.39 13.24
CA GLY A 247 13.32 36.35 12.22
C GLY A 247 12.80 34.96 12.65
N SER A 248 11.48 34.77 12.52
CA SER A 248 10.72 33.53 12.22
C SER A 248 10.80 32.32 13.17
N ASP A 249 9.69 32.07 13.88
CA ASP A 249 9.48 31.05 14.90
C ASP A 249 8.41 30.02 14.48
N GLU A 250 8.75 29.10 13.57
CA GLU A 250 7.88 27.97 13.19
C GLU A 250 8.52 26.58 13.47
N SER A 251 9.84 26.52 13.68
CA SER A 251 10.56 25.28 13.97
C SER A 251 10.57 24.89 15.45
N ALA A 252 10.44 25.84 16.37
CA ALA A 252 10.42 25.58 17.82
C ALA A 252 9.07 24.99 18.29
N SER A 253 7.97 25.34 17.63
CA SER A 253 6.61 24.89 18.03
C SER A 253 6.38 23.39 17.76
N ARG A 254 6.96 22.84 16.68
CA ARG A 254 6.75 21.42 16.31
C ARG A 254 7.57 20.48 17.19
N SER A 255 8.80 20.86 17.56
CA SER A 255 9.66 20.08 18.45
C SER A 255 9.13 20.05 19.89
N ALA A 256 8.45 21.10 20.35
CA ALA A 256 7.79 21.14 21.65
C ALA A 256 6.57 20.20 21.72
N LEU A 257 5.82 20.08 20.62
CA LEU A 257 4.66 19.18 20.50
C LEU A 257 5.04 17.70 20.53
N PHE A 258 6.16 17.31 19.92
CA PHE A 258 6.65 15.93 19.95
C PHE A 258 7.27 15.54 21.30
N ALA A 259 7.92 16.49 21.99
CA ALA A 259 8.45 16.27 23.34
C ALA A 259 7.34 16.08 24.40
N GLN A 260 6.15 16.64 24.17
CA GLN A 260 5.00 16.53 25.07
C GLN A 260 4.22 15.21 24.91
N ILE A 261 4.32 14.57 23.75
CA ILE A 261 3.64 13.29 23.44
C ILE A 261 4.42 12.07 23.96
N ASN A 262 5.74 12.17 24.11
CA ASN A 262 6.61 11.04 24.49
C ASN A 262 6.80 10.84 26.02
N GLN A 263 5.90 11.36 26.87
CA GLN A 263 6.08 11.33 28.34
C GLN A 263 5.51 10.09 29.08
N GLY A 264 4.99 9.09 28.36
CA GLY A 264 4.57 7.82 28.95
C GLY A 264 3.61 7.95 30.15
N GLU A 265 3.77 7.10 31.17
CA GLU A 265 2.86 6.95 32.33
C GLU A 265 2.75 8.22 33.22
N SER A 266 3.60 9.23 33.05
CA SER A 266 3.54 10.48 33.83
C SER A 266 2.50 11.51 33.36
N ILE A 267 1.78 11.26 32.25
CA ILE A 267 0.81 12.22 31.69
C ILE A 267 -0.43 12.45 32.59
N THR A 268 -0.65 11.59 33.60
CA THR A 268 -1.81 11.67 34.50
C THR A 268 -1.71 12.80 35.54
N HIS A 269 -0.51 13.35 35.79
CA HIS A 269 -0.32 14.47 36.72
C HIS A 269 -0.66 15.85 36.12
N ALA A 270 -0.76 15.95 34.78
CA ALA A 270 -1.08 17.21 34.08
C ALA A 270 -2.59 17.41 33.85
N LEU A 271 -3.43 16.45 34.26
CA LEU A 271 -4.88 16.56 34.15
C LEU A 271 -5.45 17.30 35.36
N LYS A 272 -6.23 18.35 35.10
CA LYS A 272 -6.88 19.16 36.13
C LYS A 272 -7.82 18.27 36.96
N HIS A 273 -7.57 18.16 38.26
CA HIS A 273 -8.40 17.35 39.15
C HIS A 273 -9.83 17.92 39.22
N VAL A 274 -10.82 17.08 38.91
CA VAL A 274 -12.23 17.46 38.87
C VAL A 274 -12.80 17.48 40.30
N SER A 275 -13.12 18.67 40.80
CA SER A 275 -13.77 18.87 42.10
C SER A 275 -15.17 18.25 42.12
N ASP A 276 -15.67 17.89 43.31
CA ASP A 276 -16.93 17.14 43.46
C ASP A 276 -18.15 17.91 42.92
N ASP A 277 -18.09 19.24 42.91
CA ASP A 277 -19.03 20.18 42.29
C ASP A 277 -19.11 20.06 40.75
N MET A 278 -18.12 19.44 40.09
CA MET A 278 -18.14 19.17 38.64
C MET A 278 -18.57 17.74 38.30
N LYS A 279 -18.90 16.91 39.30
CA LYS A 279 -19.39 15.55 39.08
C LYS A 279 -20.92 15.54 39.09
N THR A 280 -21.51 15.12 37.97
CA THR A 280 -22.98 15.11 37.74
C THR A 280 -23.79 14.27 38.73
N HIS A 281 -23.15 13.39 39.52
CA HIS A 281 -23.80 12.62 40.59
C HIS A 281 -23.75 13.28 41.97
N LYS A 282 -22.91 14.32 42.18
CA LYS A 282 -22.75 15.03 43.45
C LYS A 282 -23.24 16.47 43.42
N ASN A 283 -23.41 17.07 42.24
CA ASN A 283 -23.98 18.40 42.07
C ASN A 283 -25.35 18.34 41.34
N PRO A 284 -26.48 18.46 42.05
CA PRO A 284 -27.82 18.43 41.47
C PRO A 284 -28.11 19.54 40.45
N ALA A 285 -27.39 20.68 40.50
CA ALA A 285 -27.58 21.80 39.60
C ALA A 285 -27.15 21.52 38.14
N LEU A 286 -26.25 20.54 37.93
CA LEU A 286 -25.77 20.14 36.60
C LEU A 286 -26.75 19.23 35.84
N LYS A 287 -27.80 18.71 36.51
CA LYS A 287 -28.84 17.88 35.87
C LYS A 287 -29.88 18.67 35.08
N ALA A 288 -29.97 19.99 35.27
CA ALA A 288 -30.93 20.84 34.58
C ALA A 288 -30.48 21.28 33.17
N GLN A 289 -29.25 20.96 32.75
CA GLN A 289 -28.70 21.31 31.43
C GLN A 289 -28.50 20.12 30.47
N SER A 290 -28.87 18.90 30.88
CA SER A 290 -28.85 17.73 29.99
C SER A 290 -30.23 17.50 29.36
N GLY A 291 -30.32 17.71 28.04
CA GLY A 291 -31.49 17.34 27.23
C GLY A 291 -31.80 15.83 27.27
N PRO A 292 -32.97 15.43 26.74
CA PRO A 292 -33.60 14.14 27.08
C PRO A 292 -32.82 12.93 26.55
N VAL A 293 -32.55 11.99 27.46
CA VAL A 293 -32.09 10.62 27.19
C VAL A 293 -33.22 9.87 26.48
N ARG A 294 -32.95 9.28 25.31
CA ARG A 294 -33.92 8.42 24.61
C ARG A 294 -33.43 6.99 24.54
N SER A 295 -34.18 6.13 25.21
CA SER A 295 -34.25 4.68 25.10
C SER A 295 -34.99 4.27 23.82
N GLY A 296 -34.50 3.22 23.15
CA GLY A 296 -35.24 2.32 22.25
C GLY A 296 -35.89 2.87 20.95
N PRO A 297 -36.01 2.08 19.87
CA PRO A 297 -36.53 2.55 18.59
C PRO A 297 -38.05 2.36 18.43
N LYS A 298 -38.74 3.35 17.83
CA LYS A 298 -40.01 3.29 17.05
C LYS A 298 -40.52 4.73 16.71
N PRO A 299 -41.45 4.92 15.75
CA PRO A 299 -41.36 4.85 14.29
C PRO A 299 -41.52 6.25 13.63
N PHE A 300 -41.46 6.28 12.30
CA PHE A 300 -41.56 7.43 11.38
C PHE A 300 -42.56 8.55 11.77
N SER A 301 -42.14 9.82 11.65
CA SER A 301 -43.05 10.98 11.57
C SER A 301 -42.46 12.11 10.71
N ALA A 302 -43.33 12.73 9.92
CA ALA A 302 -43.04 13.63 8.78
C ALA A 302 -42.47 15.01 9.17
N PRO A 303 -41.78 15.72 8.24
CA PRO A 303 -41.01 16.92 8.56
C PRO A 303 -41.85 18.20 8.55
N LYS A 304 -41.58 19.12 9.49
CA LYS A 304 -41.95 20.54 9.41
C LYS A 304 -40.71 21.45 9.52
N PRO A 305 -40.76 22.67 8.95
CA PRO A 305 -39.58 23.35 8.43
C PRO A 305 -39.01 24.42 9.38
N GLY A 306 -37.69 24.59 9.28
CA GLY A 306 -36.95 25.80 9.62
C GLY A 306 -36.38 25.86 11.03
N VAL A 307 -35.05 25.68 11.16
CA VAL A 307 -34.09 26.63 11.76
C VAL A 307 -32.68 26.25 11.25
N SER A 308 -31.97 27.24 10.73
CA SER A 308 -30.59 27.18 10.21
C SER A 308 -29.57 26.67 11.25
N PRO A 309 -28.65 25.74 10.89
CA PRO A 309 -27.61 25.30 11.81
C PRO A 309 -26.37 26.22 11.78
N SER A 310 -25.92 26.57 12.98
CA SER A 310 -24.68 27.29 13.28
C SER A 310 -23.41 26.50 12.84
N PRO A 311 -22.31 27.21 12.51
CA PRO A 311 -21.19 26.62 11.77
C PRO A 311 -20.34 25.68 12.64
N LYS A 312 -20.08 24.49 12.10
CA LYS A 312 -19.13 23.52 12.66
C LYS A 312 -17.68 23.99 12.45
N PRO A 313 -16.75 23.60 13.35
CA PRO A 313 -15.36 24.02 13.31
C PRO A 313 -14.67 23.59 12.00
N THR A 314 -13.94 24.53 11.40
CA THR A 314 -13.26 24.39 10.11
C THR A 314 -12.07 23.46 10.22
N THR A 315 -12.20 22.28 9.64
CA THR A 315 -11.05 21.43 9.28
C THR A 315 -10.24 22.16 8.21
N LYS A 316 -8.91 22.18 8.34
CA LYS A 316 -8.02 22.71 7.30
C LYS A 316 -8.31 21.98 5.99
N LYS A 317 -8.90 22.70 5.04
CA LYS A 317 -9.40 22.15 3.78
C LYS A 317 -8.25 22.08 2.77
N GLU A 318 -7.99 20.88 2.25
CA GLU A 318 -7.07 20.68 1.12
C GLU A 318 -7.60 21.45 -0.11
N PRO A 319 -6.71 21.98 -0.98
CA PRO A 319 -7.14 22.76 -2.13
C PRO A 319 -7.94 21.89 -3.12
N ALA A 320 -8.94 22.50 -3.75
CA ALA A 320 -9.69 21.88 -4.83
C ALA A 320 -8.78 21.69 -6.05
N VAL A 321 -8.78 20.49 -6.63
CA VAL A 321 -7.99 20.13 -7.81
C VAL A 321 -8.93 19.69 -8.92
N LEU A 322 -8.71 20.24 -10.12
CA LEU A 322 -9.24 19.71 -11.37
C LEU A 322 -8.16 19.91 -12.43
N GLU A 323 -7.39 18.87 -12.69
CA GLU A 323 -6.32 18.91 -13.68
C GLU A 323 -6.03 17.54 -14.27
N LEU A 324 -5.44 17.51 -15.46
CA LEU A 324 -4.96 16.30 -16.10
C LEU A 324 -3.49 16.09 -15.73
N GLU A 325 -3.22 15.13 -14.84
CA GLU A 325 -1.87 14.72 -14.49
C GLU A 325 -1.45 13.53 -15.39
N GLY A 326 -0.77 13.85 -16.49
CA GLY A 326 -0.34 12.88 -17.49
C GLY A 326 -1.52 12.27 -18.26
N LYS A 327 -2.05 11.13 -17.79
CA LYS A 327 -3.25 10.48 -18.35
C LYS A 327 -4.39 10.38 -17.33
N LYS A 328 -4.20 10.90 -16.11
CA LYS A 328 -5.13 10.78 -15.01
C LYS A 328 -5.76 12.13 -14.73
N TRP A 329 -7.06 12.26 -14.97
CA TRP A 329 -7.84 13.39 -14.50
C TRP A 329 -7.98 13.29 -12.98
N ARG A 330 -7.51 14.30 -12.26
CA ARG A 330 -7.63 14.41 -10.81
C ARG A 330 -8.70 15.44 -10.49
N VAL A 331 -9.78 14.98 -9.87
CA VAL A 331 -10.87 15.83 -9.37
C VAL A 331 -10.94 15.63 -7.87
N GLU A 332 -10.28 16.51 -7.11
CA GLU A 332 -10.07 16.30 -5.68
C GLU A 332 -10.58 17.46 -4.85
N ASN A 333 -11.08 17.16 -3.65
CA ASN A 333 -11.44 18.15 -2.62
C ASN A 333 -12.45 19.22 -3.07
N GLN A 334 -13.27 18.92 -4.08
CA GLN A 334 -14.35 19.80 -4.55
C GLN A 334 -15.47 19.84 -3.51
N GLU A 335 -15.99 21.01 -3.20
CA GLU A 335 -17.09 21.17 -2.25
C GLU A 335 -18.12 22.16 -2.77
N ASN A 336 -19.39 21.76 -2.80
CA ASN A 336 -20.50 22.61 -3.24
C ASN A 336 -20.36 23.11 -4.69
N VAL A 337 -19.82 22.27 -5.60
CA VAL A 337 -19.65 22.64 -7.01
C VAL A 337 -20.64 21.86 -7.90
N PRO A 338 -21.74 22.49 -8.36
CA PRO A 338 -22.83 21.76 -9.01
C PRO A 338 -22.64 21.48 -10.50
N ASN A 339 -21.59 22.01 -11.16
CA ASN A 339 -21.44 21.94 -12.62
C ASN A 339 -19.97 21.79 -13.04
N LEU A 340 -19.23 20.82 -12.48
CA LEU A 340 -17.89 20.51 -12.99
C LEU A 340 -18.01 19.75 -14.30
N VAL A 341 -17.17 20.09 -15.27
CA VAL A 341 -17.16 19.45 -16.60
C VAL A 341 -15.72 19.12 -16.99
N ILE A 342 -15.52 17.91 -17.50
CA ILE A 342 -14.33 17.49 -18.23
C ILE A 342 -14.80 17.17 -19.65
N ASP A 343 -14.36 17.95 -20.63
CA ASP A 343 -14.76 17.85 -22.03
C ASP A 343 -13.62 17.37 -22.95
N ASP A 344 -12.36 17.64 -22.60
CA ASP A 344 -11.18 17.19 -23.34
C ASP A 344 -10.73 15.77 -22.91
N THR A 345 -11.54 14.76 -23.22
CA THR A 345 -11.23 13.37 -22.86
C THR A 345 -10.63 12.54 -24.00
N GLU A 346 -9.72 11.63 -23.64
CA GLU A 346 -9.16 10.63 -24.56
C GLU A 346 -9.36 9.21 -24.03
N LEU A 347 -9.47 8.23 -24.94
CA LEU A 347 -9.75 6.82 -24.63
C LEU A 347 -8.77 6.19 -23.64
N LYS A 348 -7.50 6.64 -23.65
CA LYS A 348 -6.44 6.12 -22.78
C LYS A 348 -6.40 6.76 -21.39
N GLN A 349 -7.21 7.79 -21.15
CA GLN A 349 -7.22 8.52 -19.89
C GLN A 349 -8.10 7.82 -18.85
N VAL A 350 -7.83 8.11 -17.59
CA VAL A 350 -8.60 7.63 -16.44
C VAL A 350 -9.00 8.82 -15.59
N ALA A 351 -10.15 8.75 -14.92
CA ALA A 351 -10.60 9.81 -14.00
C ALA A 351 -10.59 9.31 -12.56
N TYR A 352 -10.03 10.11 -11.65
CA TYR A 352 -9.96 9.85 -10.22
C TYR A 352 -10.59 11.00 -9.47
N ILE A 353 -11.72 10.71 -8.82
CA ILE A 353 -12.58 11.67 -8.15
C ILE A 353 -12.47 11.38 -6.65
N TYR A 354 -11.87 12.28 -5.89
CA TYR A 354 -11.51 12.03 -4.49
C TYR A 354 -12.03 13.12 -3.56
N LYS A 355 -12.60 12.73 -2.41
CA LYS A 355 -13.04 13.68 -1.36
C LYS A 355 -13.98 14.79 -1.85
N CYS A 356 -14.70 14.58 -2.95
CA CYS A 356 -15.66 15.56 -3.46
C CYS A 356 -16.97 15.48 -2.65
N VAL A 357 -17.49 16.64 -2.24
CA VAL A 357 -18.68 16.75 -1.39
C VAL A 357 -19.71 17.68 -2.02
N ASN A 358 -20.97 17.26 -2.09
CA ASN A 358 -22.07 18.06 -2.65
C ASN A 358 -21.72 18.65 -4.02
N THR A 359 -21.24 17.80 -4.92
CA THR A 359 -20.64 18.20 -6.19
C THR A 359 -21.24 17.37 -7.31
N THR A 360 -21.38 17.96 -8.50
CA THR A 360 -21.76 17.23 -9.71
C THR A 360 -20.66 17.38 -10.74
N LEU A 361 -20.21 16.25 -11.29
CA LEU A 361 -19.19 16.16 -12.32
C LEU A 361 -19.76 15.51 -13.57
N GLN A 362 -19.57 16.16 -14.71
CA GLN A 362 -19.87 15.63 -16.03
C GLN A 362 -18.57 15.32 -16.78
N ILE A 363 -18.38 14.07 -17.19
CA ILE A 363 -17.24 13.64 -18.01
C ILE A 363 -17.78 13.33 -19.41
N LYS A 364 -17.51 14.21 -20.37
CA LYS A 364 -17.94 14.05 -21.76
C LYS A 364 -16.92 13.26 -22.55
N GLY A 365 -17.38 12.49 -23.52
CA GLY A 365 -16.54 11.66 -24.37
C GLY A 365 -16.21 10.30 -23.75
N LYS A 366 -15.11 9.69 -24.20
CA LYS A 366 -14.81 8.28 -23.94
C LYS A 366 -13.48 8.12 -23.23
N ILE A 367 -13.49 7.49 -22.06
CA ILE A 367 -12.29 7.25 -21.24
C ILE A 367 -12.16 5.78 -20.84
N ASN A 368 -11.00 5.41 -20.32
CA ASN A 368 -10.69 4.02 -19.96
C ASN A 368 -11.43 3.58 -18.70
N SER A 369 -11.34 4.34 -17.61
CA SER A 369 -11.99 4.02 -16.34
C SER A 369 -12.23 5.26 -15.48
N ILE A 370 -13.18 5.15 -14.55
CA ILE A 370 -13.48 6.18 -13.55
C ILE A 370 -13.41 5.54 -12.16
N THR A 371 -12.74 6.20 -11.22
CA THR A 371 -12.73 5.81 -9.81
C THR A 371 -13.24 6.98 -8.97
N VAL A 372 -14.26 6.72 -8.17
CA VAL A 372 -14.84 7.63 -7.18
C VAL A 372 -14.44 7.11 -5.80
N ASP A 373 -13.70 7.89 -5.03
CA ASP A 373 -13.23 7.51 -3.70
C ASP A 373 -13.52 8.59 -2.65
N ASN A 374 -14.08 8.17 -1.52
CA ASN A 374 -14.31 9.02 -0.34
C ASN A 374 -15.19 10.25 -0.63
N CYS A 375 -16.12 10.13 -1.59
CA CYS A 375 -17.03 11.19 -1.99
C CYS A 375 -18.35 11.15 -1.19
N LYS A 376 -19.00 12.32 -1.05
CA LYS A 376 -20.29 12.44 -0.35
C LYS A 376 -21.26 13.30 -1.13
N LYS A 377 -22.49 12.86 -1.40
CA LYS A 377 -23.45 13.65 -2.21
C LYS A 377 -22.85 14.02 -3.58
N LEU A 378 -22.30 13.03 -4.28
CA LEU A 378 -21.68 13.23 -5.58
C LEU A 378 -22.65 12.81 -6.68
N GLY A 379 -22.89 13.71 -7.64
CA GLY A 379 -23.47 13.36 -8.94
C GLY A 379 -22.35 13.15 -9.96
N LEU A 380 -22.32 11.98 -10.61
CA LEU A 380 -21.40 11.70 -11.71
C LEU A 380 -22.22 11.39 -12.96
N VAL A 381 -22.03 12.15 -14.02
CA VAL A 381 -22.61 11.89 -15.35
C VAL A 381 -21.47 11.65 -16.32
N PHE A 382 -21.50 10.58 -17.10
CA PHE A 382 -20.47 10.31 -18.09
C PHE A 382 -21.02 9.67 -19.36
N ASP A 383 -20.32 9.84 -20.48
CA ASP A 383 -20.73 9.23 -21.75
C ASP A 383 -20.29 7.76 -21.83
N ASP A 384 -19.04 7.49 -22.21
CA ASP A 384 -18.54 6.13 -22.42
C ASP A 384 -17.33 5.79 -21.55
N VAL A 385 -17.37 4.63 -20.91
CA VAL A 385 -16.25 4.04 -20.17
C VAL A 385 -15.91 2.69 -20.78
N VAL A 386 -14.63 2.50 -21.13
CA VAL A 386 -14.17 1.27 -21.80
C VAL A 386 -14.06 0.10 -20.82
N GLY A 387 -13.58 0.35 -19.61
CA GLY A 387 -13.31 -0.67 -18.60
C GLY A 387 -14.36 -0.70 -17.52
N ILE A 388 -14.10 0.04 -16.43
CA ILE A 388 -14.87 -0.05 -15.19
C ILE A 388 -15.10 1.33 -14.58
N VAL A 389 -16.24 1.48 -13.91
CA VAL A 389 -16.47 2.56 -12.95
C VAL A 389 -16.46 1.98 -11.54
N GLU A 390 -15.56 2.47 -10.70
CA GLU A 390 -15.42 2.01 -9.31
C GLU A 390 -15.88 3.11 -8.35
N ILE A 391 -16.75 2.76 -7.42
CA ILE A 391 -17.22 3.64 -6.34
C ILE A 391 -16.79 3.02 -5.03
N ILE A 392 -15.89 3.71 -4.33
CA ILE A 392 -15.17 3.21 -3.18
C ILE A 392 -15.37 4.17 -2.00
N ASN A 393 -15.64 3.63 -0.81
CA ASN A 393 -15.61 4.38 0.45
C ASN A 393 -16.48 5.66 0.44
N SER A 394 -17.57 5.68 -0.32
CA SER A 394 -18.36 6.89 -0.59
C SER A 394 -19.74 6.83 0.04
N ARG A 395 -20.48 7.95 0.01
CA ARG A 395 -21.86 8.01 0.52
C ARG A 395 -22.76 8.89 -0.31
N ASP A 396 -24.00 8.47 -0.56
CA ASP A 396 -24.99 9.23 -1.34
C ASP A 396 -24.40 9.63 -2.70
N VAL A 397 -24.08 8.63 -3.51
CA VAL A 397 -23.49 8.81 -4.85
C VAL A 397 -24.52 8.44 -5.90
N LYS A 398 -24.70 9.32 -6.88
CA LYS A 398 -25.54 9.08 -8.06
C LYS A 398 -24.64 9.02 -9.28
N VAL A 399 -24.70 7.92 -10.00
CA VAL A 399 -23.91 7.68 -11.21
C VAL A 399 -24.85 7.49 -12.38
N GLN A 400 -24.71 8.29 -13.43
CA GLN A 400 -25.52 8.20 -14.63
C GLN A 400 -24.62 8.02 -15.85
N VAL A 401 -24.81 6.90 -16.55
CA VAL A 401 -24.16 6.64 -17.83
C VAL A 401 -25.08 7.07 -18.97
N MET A 402 -24.53 7.80 -19.93
CA MET A 402 -25.23 8.23 -21.14
C MET A 402 -24.93 7.29 -22.32
N GLY A 403 -23.71 6.78 -22.40
CA GLY A 403 -23.22 5.83 -23.41
C GLY A 403 -23.12 4.42 -22.85
N LYS A 404 -21.95 3.78 -22.99
CA LYS A 404 -21.71 2.39 -22.58
C LYS A 404 -20.74 2.30 -21.41
N VAL A 405 -21.00 1.34 -20.51
CA VAL A 405 -20.08 0.90 -19.46
C VAL A 405 -20.23 -0.62 -19.27
N PRO A 406 -19.14 -1.40 -19.29
CA PRO A 406 -19.20 -2.85 -19.08
C PRO A 406 -19.44 -3.27 -17.62
N THR A 407 -18.79 -2.60 -16.67
CA THR A 407 -18.82 -3.00 -15.26
C THR A 407 -18.86 -1.79 -14.35
N ILE A 408 -19.69 -1.86 -13.31
CA ILE A 408 -19.71 -0.90 -12.22
C ILE A 408 -19.45 -1.66 -10.90
N SER A 409 -18.41 -1.26 -10.19
CA SER A 409 -18.04 -1.83 -8.89
C SER A 409 -18.38 -0.86 -7.76
N ILE A 410 -19.09 -1.33 -6.73
CA ILE A 410 -19.54 -0.54 -5.59
C ILE A 410 -18.99 -1.18 -4.30
N ASN A 411 -17.92 -0.60 -3.75
CA ASN A 411 -17.21 -1.13 -2.59
C ASN A 411 -17.26 -0.16 -1.41
N LYS A 412 -17.61 -0.64 -0.21
CA LYS A 412 -17.60 0.14 1.03
C LYS A 412 -18.39 1.45 0.90
N THR A 413 -19.52 1.44 0.19
CA THR A 413 -20.30 2.65 -0.13
C THR A 413 -21.72 2.53 0.41
N ASP A 414 -22.22 3.60 1.03
CA ASP A 414 -23.57 3.67 1.59
C ASP A 414 -24.44 4.62 0.76
N GLY A 415 -25.50 4.14 0.12
CA GLY A 415 -26.37 4.95 -0.74
C GLY A 415 -25.74 5.19 -2.11
N CYS A 416 -26.03 4.30 -3.06
CA CYS A 416 -25.52 4.41 -4.43
C CYS A 416 -26.62 4.13 -5.45
N HIS A 417 -26.93 5.12 -6.28
CA HIS A 417 -27.93 5.02 -7.33
C HIS A 417 -27.24 5.02 -8.70
N VAL A 418 -27.42 3.96 -9.46
CA VAL A 418 -26.79 3.77 -10.77
C VAL A 418 -27.86 3.85 -11.87
N TYR A 419 -27.85 4.92 -12.64
CA TYR A 419 -28.75 5.16 -13.77
C TYR A 419 -28.08 4.65 -15.04
N LEU A 420 -28.61 3.55 -15.59
CA LEU A 420 -28.11 2.97 -16.83
C LEU A 420 -28.70 3.66 -18.07
N SER A 421 -27.99 3.60 -19.18
CA SER A 421 -28.51 3.97 -20.50
C SER A 421 -29.08 2.74 -21.20
N LYS A 422 -29.81 2.95 -22.30
CA LYS A 422 -30.24 1.86 -23.19
C LYS A 422 -29.06 1.07 -23.77
N ASN A 423 -27.88 1.69 -23.85
CA ASN A 423 -26.66 1.09 -24.39
C ASN A 423 -25.80 0.38 -23.32
N SER A 424 -26.14 0.51 -22.05
CA SER A 424 -25.40 -0.08 -20.92
C SER A 424 -26.21 -1.11 -20.13
N LEU A 425 -27.28 -1.68 -20.71
CA LEU A 425 -28.12 -2.67 -20.03
C LEU A 425 -27.38 -3.98 -19.73
N ALA A 426 -26.31 -4.27 -20.45
CA ALA A 426 -25.42 -5.42 -20.20
C ALA A 426 -24.34 -5.14 -19.14
N CYS A 427 -24.45 -4.03 -18.40
CA CYS A 427 -23.49 -3.66 -17.36
C CYS A 427 -23.55 -4.66 -16.20
N GLU A 428 -22.39 -5.18 -15.81
CA GLU A 428 -22.25 -6.01 -14.61
C GLU A 428 -22.10 -5.13 -13.37
N ILE A 429 -22.92 -5.38 -12.35
CA ILE A 429 -22.82 -4.72 -11.05
C ILE A 429 -22.12 -5.66 -10.07
N VAL A 430 -20.95 -5.22 -9.58
CA VAL A 430 -20.19 -5.94 -8.56
C VAL A 430 -20.23 -5.13 -7.27
N SER A 431 -20.65 -5.71 -6.16
CA SER A 431 -20.74 -4.98 -4.89
C SER A 431 -20.07 -5.73 -3.74
N ALA A 432 -19.42 -4.99 -2.85
CA ALA A 432 -18.82 -5.53 -1.63
C ALA A 432 -18.93 -4.54 -0.48
N LYS A 433 -19.42 -4.99 0.69
CA LYS A 433 -19.52 -4.16 1.91
C LYS A 433 -20.25 -2.82 1.67
N SER A 434 -21.26 -2.82 0.82
CA SER A 434 -22.02 -1.62 0.44
C SER A 434 -23.49 -1.82 0.78
N SER A 435 -24.21 -0.72 1.01
CA SER A 435 -25.61 -0.71 1.42
C SER A 435 -26.41 0.33 0.64
N GLU A 436 -27.74 0.19 0.60
CA GLU A 436 -28.66 1.13 -0.09
C GLU A 436 -28.28 1.32 -1.57
N MET A 437 -28.08 0.21 -2.29
CA MET A 437 -27.66 0.21 -3.70
C MET A 437 -28.84 -0.03 -4.63
N ASN A 438 -29.08 0.88 -5.56
CA ASN A 438 -30.21 0.83 -6.47
C ASN A 438 -29.75 1.02 -7.91
N VAL A 439 -30.21 0.16 -8.82
CA VAL A 439 -29.98 0.25 -10.26
C VAL A 439 -31.25 0.74 -10.93
N LEU A 440 -31.14 1.82 -11.69
CA LEU A 440 -32.24 2.47 -12.37
C LEU A 440 -32.14 2.17 -13.87
N ILE A 441 -33.15 1.46 -14.37
CA ILE A 441 -33.23 0.98 -15.75
C ILE A 441 -34.16 1.91 -16.55
N PRO A 442 -33.71 2.46 -17.69
CA PRO A 442 -34.51 3.40 -18.47
C PRO A 442 -35.68 2.69 -19.15
N THR A 443 -36.86 3.30 -19.08
CA THR A 443 -38.07 2.89 -19.80
C THR A 443 -38.12 3.49 -21.20
N GLU A 444 -39.08 3.08 -22.03
CA GLU A 444 -39.27 3.67 -23.36
C GLU A 444 -39.68 5.15 -23.30
N GLY A 445 -40.40 5.55 -22.25
CA GLY A 445 -40.91 6.92 -22.04
C GLY A 445 -39.91 7.91 -21.45
N GLY A 446 -38.68 7.49 -21.14
CA GLY A 446 -37.65 8.34 -20.54
C GLY A 446 -37.63 8.37 -19.00
N ASP A 447 -38.58 7.70 -18.36
CA ASP A 447 -38.57 7.44 -16.91
C ASP A 447 -37.64 6.26 -16.56
N PHE A 448 -37.39 6.04 -15.26
CA PHE A 448 -36.57 4.93 -14.77
C PHE A 448 -37.34 4.01 -13.83
N ASN A 449 -37.16 2.70 -14.02
CA ASN A 449 -37.58 1.68 -13.06
C ASN A 449 -36.41 1.40 -12.11
N GLU A 450 -36.68 1.43 -10.81
CA GLU A 450 -35.68 1.26 -9.76
C GLU A 450 -35.67 -0.17 -9.23
N PHE A 451 -34.49 -0.79 -9.22
CA PHE A 451 -34.28 -2.15 -8.75
C PHE A 451 -33.20 -2.17 -7.66
N PRO A 452 -33.50 -2.64 -6.44
CA PRO A 452 -32.49 -2.76 -5.40
C PRO A 452 -31.51 -3.89 -5.72
N VAL A 453 -30.22 -3.66 -5.45
CA VAL A 453 -29.20 -4.71 -5.48
C VAL A 453 -29.29 -5.49 -4.17
N PRO A 454 -29.37 -6.83 -4.20
CA PRO A 454 -29.44 -7.59 -2.98
C PRO A 454 -28.20 -7.44 -2.09
N GLU A 455 -28.44 -7.11 -0.82
CA GLU A 455 -27.39 -6.91 0.19
C GLU A 455 -27.41 -7.97 1.29
N GLN A 456 -28.48 -8.76 1.39
CA GLN A 456 -28.63 -9.84 2.36
C GLN A 456 -28.42 -11.21 1.70
N PHE A 457 -27.42 -11.94 2.20
CA PHE A 457 -27.03 -13.24 1.69
C PHE A 457 -27.16 -14.31 2.77
N LYS A 458 -27.73 -15.45 2.41
CA LYS A 458 -27.78 -16.66 3.22
C LYS A 458 -26.68 -17.59 2.76
N THR A 459 -25.76 -17.91 3.67
CA THR A 459 -24.69 -18.87 3.41
C THR A 459 -24.92 -20.13 4.25
N LEU A 460 -25.01 -21.28 3.59
CA LEU A 460 -25.20 -22.58 4.23
C LEU A 460 -24.04 -23.51 3.91
N TRP A 461 -23.65 -24.35 4.86
CA TRP A 461 -22.78 -25.50 4.62
C TRP A 461 -23.62 -26.66 4.11
N ASN A 462 -23.32 -27.17 2.91
CA ASN A 462 -24.08 -28.27 2.30
C ASN A 462 -23.48 -29.67 2.57
N GLY A 463 -22.51 -29.77 3.48
CA GLY A 463 -21.74 -31.01 3.70
C GLY A 463 -20.39 -31.05 2.98
N GLN A 464 -20.17 -30.23 1.95
CA GLN A 464 -18.93 -30.20 1.17
C GLN A 464 -18.35 -28.79 0.97
N LYS A 465 -19.20 -27.79 0.77
CA LYS A 465 -18.80 -26.41 0.53
C LYS A 465 -19.82 -25.43 1.12
N LEU A 466 -19.40 -24.19 1.26
CA LEU A 466 -20.30 -23.07 1.51
C LEU A 466 -21.05 -22.74 0.21
N VAL A 467 -22.37 -22.63 0.31
CA VAL A 467 -23.26 -22.20 -0.76
C VAL A 467 -23.96 -20.94 -0.29
N THR A 468 -23.84 -19.87 -1.07
CA THR A 468 -24.41 -18.56 -0.78
C THR A 468 -25.53 -18.25 -1.76
N THR A 469 -26.70 -17.88 -1.24
CA THR A 469 -27.84 -17.41 -2.03
C THR A 469 -28.30 -16.06 -1.52
N VAL A 470 -28.94 -15.27 -2.38
CA VAL A 470 -29.68 -14.08 -1.94
C VAL A 470 -30.89 -14.52 -1.12
N THR A 471 -31.23 -13.79 -0.06
CA THR A 471 -32.48 -14.05 0.70
C THR A 471 -33.69 -13.48 -0.03
N GLU A 472 -34.80 -14.23 -0.08
CA GLU A 472 -36.05 -13.90 -0.81
C GLU A 472 -36.70 -12.55 -0.45
N ILE A 473 -36.25 -11.89 0.61
CA ILE A 473 -36.78 -10.58 1.07
C ILE A 473 -36.05 -9.40 0.40
N ALA A 474 -34.94 -9.65 -0.31
CA ALA A 474 -34.12 -8.62 -0.92
C ALA A 474 -34.14 -8.76 -2.46
N GLY A 475 -35.19 -8.25 -3.10
CA GLY A 475 -35.30 -8.16 -4.57
C GLY A 475 -36.73 -8.22 -5.07
#